data_AF-A0A7M1LEC5-F1
#
_entry.id   AF-A0A7M1LEC5-F1
#
_cell.length_a   1.000
_cell.length_b   1.000
_cell.length_c   1.000
_cell.angle_alpha   90.00
_cell.angle_beta   90.00
_cell.angle_gamma   90.00
#
_symmetry.space_group_name_H-M   'P 1'
#
loop_
_entity.id
_entity.type
_entity.pdbx_description
1 polymer ?
#
loop_
_entity_poly.entity_id
_entity_poly.type
_entity_poly.pdbx_seq_one_letter_code
_entity_poly.pdbx_strand_id
1 'polypeptide(L)' 'MTYKEKLEQEKAYKEYEKHLAKEFEESEDGEFEISDEESKEWDYLNKTNQSLEDYDEPNTDS' A
#
# COMPACT_ATOMS: atom_id res chain seq x y z
N MET A 1 5.38 -5.28 16.12
CA MET A 1 6.68 -5.24 15.42
C MET A 1 7.81 -4.91 16.37
N THR A 2 8.85 -5.72 16.35
CA THR A 2 10.13 -5.48 17.03
C THR A 2 10.95 -4.42 16.30
N TYR A 3 11.98 -3.87 16.95
CA TYR A 3 12.87 -2.88 16.33
C TYR A 3 13.56 -3.42 15.07
N LYS A 4 13.96 -4.70 15.09
CA LYS A 4 14.60 -5.36 13.95
C LYS A 4 13.64 -5.47 12.76
N GLU A 5 12.39 -5.88 13.02
CA GLU A 5 11.34 -5.97 11.99
C GLU A 5 11.04 -4.60 11.36
N LYS A 6 10.96 -3.53 12.16
CA LYS A 6 10.78 -2.17 11.63
C LYS A 6 11.94 -1.75 10.71
N LEU A 7 13.16 -2.08 11.09
CA LEU A 7 14.35 -1.69 10.34
C LEU A 7 14.50 -2.49 9.03
N GLU A 8 14.03 -3.75 9.00
CA GLU A 8 13.90 -4.53 7.78
C GLU A 8 12.78 -4.00 6.88
N GLN A 9 11.63 -3.62 7.47
CA GLN A 9 10.52 -3.03 6.75
C GLN A 9 10.89 -1.68 6.12
N GLU A 10 11.60 -0.80 6.84
CA GLU A 10 12.08 0.48 6.28
C GLU A 10 13.05 0.29 5.11
N LYS A 11 13.89 -0.75 5.14
CA LYS A 11 14.77 -1.08 4.02
C LYS A 11 13.98 -1.54 2.81
N ALA A 12 13.01 -2.43 3.02
CA ALA A 12 12.15 -2.92 1.96
C ALA A 12 11.37 -1.78 1.29
N TYR A 13 10.81 -0.84 2.07
CA TYR A 13 10.15 0.34 1.52
C TYR A 13 11.09 1.21 0.69
N LYS A 14 12.31 1.49 1.18
CA LYS A 14 13.28 2.29 0.42
C LYS A 14 13.74 1.62 -0.88
N GLU A 15 13.83 0.30 -0.90
CA GLU A 15 14.15 -0.44 -2.14
C GLU A 15 13.00 -0.38 -3.12
N TYR A 16 11.77 -0.52 -2.64
CA TYR A 16 10.56 -0.41 -3.47
C TYR A 16 10.37 1.00 -4.05
N GLU A 17 10.61 2.06 -3.26
CA GLU A 17 10.57 3.45 -3.76
C GLU A 17 11.58 3.68 -4.90
N LYS A 18 12.78 3.10 -4.80
CA LYS A 18 13.77 3.18 -5.88
C LYS A 18 13.35 2.42 -7.12
N HIS A 19 12.68 1.28 -6.95
CA HIS A 19 12.14 0.51 -8.06
C HIS A 19 11.08 1.32 -8.81
N LEU A 20 10.12 1.89 -8.08
CA LEU A 20 9.08 2.74 -8.66
C LEU A 20 9.67 3.96 -9.36
N ALA A 21 10.64 4.63 -8.75
CA ALA A 21 11.28 5.79 -9.38
C ALA A 21 11.97 5.42 -10.70
N LYS A 22 12.56 4.22 -10.78
CA LYS A 22 13.19 3.73 -12.00
C LYS A 22 12.17 3.39 -13.08
N GLU A 23 11.09 2.67 -12.72
CA GLU A 23 10.01 2.37 -13.67
C GLU A 23 9.37 3.64 -14.21
N PHE A 24 9.21 4.65 -13.35
CA PHE A 24 8.72 5.96 -13.77
C PHE A 24 9.68 6.67 -14.74
N GLU A 25 10.98 6.68 -14.47
CA GLU A 25 11.98 7.28 -15.36
C GLU A 25 12.07 6.54 -16.72
N GLU A 26 11.83 5.24 -16.73
CA GLU A 26 11.83 4.40 -17.93
C GLU A 26 10.48 4.44 -18.69
N SER A 27 9.40 4.92 -18.08
CA SER A 27 8.09 5.08 -18.72
C SER A 27 8.09 6.23 -19.75
N GLU A 28 7.42 6.02 -20.88
CA GLU A 28 7.40 6.99 -21.99
C GLU A 28 6.43 8.16 -21.71
N ASP A 29 5.38 7.91 -20.94
CA ASP A 29 4.30 8.84 -20.59
C ASP A 29 4.41 9.39 -19.16
N GLY A 30 5.34 8.88 -18.34
CA GLY A 30 5.43 9.26 -16.94
C GLY A 30 4.25 8.70 -16.13
N GLU A 31 3.64 7.60 -16.57
CA GLU A 31 2.58 6.91 -15.84
C GLU A 31 3.02 5.48 -15.48
N PHE A 32 2.47 4.96 -14.38
CA PHE A 32 2.68 3.56 -14.00
C PHE A 32 1.61 2.71 -14.69
N GLU A 33 2.04 1.75 -15.50
CA GLU A 33 1.14 0.71 -15.99
C GLU A 33 0.86 -0.29 -14.86
N ILE A 34 -0.37 -0.27 -14.34
CA ILE A 34 -0.85 -1.26 -13.38
C ILE A 34 -1.61 -2.32 -14.17
N SER A 35 -1.22 -3.58 -14.04
CA SER A 35 -1.92 -4.67 -14.72
C SER A 35 -3.33 -4.88 -14.16
N ASP A 36 -4.21 -5.50 -14.95
CA ASP A 36 -5.57 -5.87 -14.51
C ASP A 36 -5.56 -6.79 -13.26
N GLU A 37 -4.47 -7.53 -13.05
CA GLU A 37 -4.29 -8.40 -11.89
C GLU A 37 -3.88 -7.61 -10.65
N GLU A 38 -2.90 -6.72 -10.77
CA GLU A 38 -2.49 -5.80 -9.70
C GLU A 38 -3.62 -4.85 -9.30
N SER A 39 -4.40 -4.38 -10.28
CA SER A 39 -5.57 -3.53 -10.02
C SER A 39 -6.60 -4.24 -9.12
N LYS A 40 -6.85 -5.55 -9.32
CA LYS A 40 -7.76 -6.34 -8.47
C LYS A 40 -7.19 -6.54 -7.07
N GLU A 41 -5.88 -6.71 -6.94
CA GLU A 41 -5.23 -6.82 -5.64
C GLU A 41 -5.32 -5.49 -4.87
N TRP A 42 -5.11 -4.36 -5.55
CA TRP A 42 -5.31 -3.03 -4.98
C TRP A 42 -6.76 -2.80 -4.53
N ASP A 43 -7.74 -3.17 -5.36
CA ASP A 43 -9.16 -3.09 -5.01
C ASP A 43 -9.51 -3.95 -3.80
N TYR A 44 -8.93 -5.15 -3.71
CA TYR A 44 -9.13 -6.06 -2.59
C TYR A 44 -8.52 -5.50 -1.31
N LEU A 45 -7.28 -5.01 -1.37
CA LEU A 45 -6.60 -4.38 -0.24
C LEU A 45 -7.33 -3.12 0.23
N ASN A 46 -7.81 -2.28 -0.69
CA ASN A 46 -8.56 -1.08 -0.35
C ASN A 46 -9.86 -1.41 0.38
N LYS A 47 -10.64 -2.39 -0.13
CA LYS A 47 -11.87 -2.86 0.54
C LYS A 47 -11.58 -3.48 1.91
N THR A 48 -10.50 -4.25 2.02
CA THR A 48 -10.13 -4.91 3.28
C THR A 48 -9.67 -3.90 4.33
N ASN A 49 -8.94 -2.85 3.93
CA ASN A 49 -8.51 -1.79 4.84
C ASN A 49 -9.65 -0.82 5.20
N GLN A 50 -10.59 -0.56 4.29
CA GLN A 50 -11.81 0.18 4.63
C GLN A 50 -12.67 -0.56 5.65
N SER A 51 -12.72 -1.89 5.60
CA SER A 51 -13.42 -2.69 6.62
C SER A 51 -12.75 -2.65 8.01
N LEU A 52 -11.53 -2.10 8.13
CA LEU A 52 -10.84 -1.94 9.40
C LEU A 52 -11.16 -0.60 10.10
N GLU A 53 -11.60 0.42 9.35
CA GLU A 53 -12.09 1.70 9.90
C GLU A 53 -13.58 1.67 10.28
N ASP A 54 -14.33 0.66 9.85
CA ASP A 54 -15.70 0.36 10.32
C ASP A 54 -15.72 -0.36 11.70
N TYR A 55 -14.79 -0.01 12.60
CA TYR A 55 -15.12 -0.14 14.02
C TYR A 55 -16.08 1.00 14.36
N ASP A 56 -17.37 0.74 14.17
CA ASP A 56 -18.43 1.39 14.94
C ASP A 56 -18.03 1.29 16.42
N GLU A 57 -17.41 2.35 16.93
CA GLU A 57 -17.38 2.63 18.35
C GLU A 57 -18.87 2.68 18.76
N PRO A 58 -19.37 1.76 19.61
CA PRO A 58 -20.78 1.79 19.96
C PRO A 58 -21.00 3.09 20.71
N ASN A 59 -21.65 4.05 20.06
CA ASN A 59 -22.07 5.28 20.70
C ASN A 59 -23.24 4.94 21.63
N THR A 60 -22.93 4.26 22.74
CA THR A 60 -23.80 4.11 23.89
C THR A 60 -23.55 5.30 24.81
N ASP A 61 -24.08 6.45 24.44
CA ASP A 61 -24.43 7.46 25.43
C ASP A 61 -25.95 7.45 25.62
N SER A 62 -26.33 7.32 26.89
CA SER A 62 -27.69 7.08 27.42
C SER A 62 -28.65 8.24 27.23
#